data_AF-A0A246API1-F1
#
_entry.id   AF-A0A246API1-F1
#
_cell.length_a   1.000
_cell.length_b   1.000
_cell.length_c   1.000
_cell.angle_alpha   90.00
_cell.angle_beta   90.00
_cell.angle_gamma   90.00
#
_symmetry.space_group_name_H-M   'P 1'
#
loop_
_entity.id
_entity.type
_entity.pdbx_description
1 polymer ?
#
loop_
_entity_poly.entity_id
_entity_poly.type
_entity_poly.pdbx_seq_one_letter_code
_entity_poly.pdbx_strand_id
1 'polypeptide(L)'
;MRNLYAAVFALLIMNSCNKEEINTQNQAEISKTASTEISQVQEPLKLKNSKGEELSVTYLAEGDVVGVKIQKTGEGEQKLSAKTTNLSGNPIFSNENYMWEMTHEGKAGKLSDKDGNASEYQ
;
A
#
# COMPACT_ATOMS: atom_id res chain seq x y z
N MET A 1 18.38 57.90 -19.96
CA MET A 1 16.96 57.51 -19.90
C MET A 1 16.94 55.98 -19.91
N ARG A 2 17.11 55.30 -18.77
CA ARG A 2 16.14 54.94 -17.72
C ARG A 2 14.74 54.66 -18.29
N ASN A 3 14.29 53.42 -18.05
CA ASN A 3 12.96 52.85 -18.29
C ASN A 3 12.90 51.91 -19.51
N LEU A 4 13.22 50.63 -19.30
CA LEU A 4 12.51 49.52 -19.95
C LEU A 4 12.78 48.21 -19.18
N TYR A 5 12.53 48.23 -17.87
CA TYR A 5 12.47 47.01 -17.03
C TYR A 5 11.00 46.73 -16.73
N ALA A 6 10.28 46.17 -17.69
CA ALA A 6 9.00 45.54 -17.46
C ALA A 6 8.70 44.60 -18.63
N ALA A 7 8.21 43.41 -18.30
CA ALA A 7 7.60 42.44 -19.21
C ALA A 7 8.53 41.46 -19.94
N VAL A 8 9.27 40.62 -19.21
CA VAL A 8 9.56 39.23 -19.64
C VAL A 8 9.58 38.31 -18.42
N PHE A 9 8.42 38.02 -17.84
CA PHE A 9 8.29 36.99 -16.80
C PHE A 9 6.96 36.21 -16.89
N ALA A 10 6.51 35.91 -18.11
CA ALA A 10 5.19 35.30 -18.33
C ALA A 10 5.17 34.27 -19.46
N LEU A 11 6.24 33.49 -19.68
CA LEU A 11 6.28 32.51 -20.77
C LEU A 11 7.04 31.22 -20.42
N LEU A 12 6.73 30.56 -19.29
CA LEU A 12 7.15 29.16 -19.06
C LEU A 12 6.14 28.37 -18.21
N ILE A 13 4.84 28.45 -18.51
CA ILE A 13 3.82 27.56 -17.93
C ILE A 13 3.02 26.87 -19.03
N MET A 14 3.71 26.11 -19.91
CA MET A 14 3.04 25.18 -20.83
C MET A 14 3.92 23.93 -21.03
N ASN A 15 4.08 23.15 -19.97
CA ASN A 15 4.31 21.70 -20.08
C ASN A 15 3.15 20.98 -19.39
N SER A 16 1.92 21.26 -19.87
CA SER A 16 0.81 20.34 -19.67
C SER A 16 1.02 19.20 -20.65
N CYS A 17 1.44 18.07 -20.12
CA CYS A 17 1.53 16.81 -20.84
C CYS A 17 0.13 16.47 -21.37
N ASN A 18 -0.11 16.71 -22.66
CA ASN A 18 -1.27 16.16 -23.34
C ASN A 18 -1.04 14.65 -23.48
N LYS A 19 -1.64 13.87 -22.60
CA LYS A 19 -1.82 12.44 -22.87
C LYS A 19 -2.91 12.33 -23.94
N GLU A 20 -2.48 12.09 -25.18
CA GLU A 20 -3.39 11.73 -26.27
C GLU A 20 -4.13 10.44 -25.92
N GLU A 21 -5.47 10.51 -25.84
CA GLU A 21 -6.34 9.35 -25.87
C GLU A 21 -6.42 8.86 -27.32
N ILE A 22 -5.65 7.82 -27.66
CA ILE A 22 -5.87 7.05 -28.88
C ILE A 22 -6.90 5.96 -28.58
N ASN A 23 -8.11 6.23 -29.02
CA ASN A 23 -9.21 5.29 -29.07
C ASN A 23 -9.01 4.37 -30.29
N THR A 24 -8.50 3.16 -30.05
CA THR A 24 -8.49 2.09 -31.07
C THR A 24 -9.15 0.84 -30.48
N GLN A 25 -10.40 0.63 -30.85
CA GLN A 25 -11.05 -0.66 -30.77
C GLN A 25 -10.30 -1.65 -31.68
N ASN A 26 -9.77 -2.71 -31.10
CA ASN A 26 -9.66 -4.00 -31.76
C ASN A 26 -9.90 -5.09 -30.72
N GLN A 27 -11.01 -5.80 -30.90
CA GLN A 27 -11.32 -7.04 -30.23
C GLN A 27 -10.22 -8.07 -30.55
N ALA A 28 -9.49 -8.46 -29.52
CA ALA A 28 -8.93 -9.78 -29.41
C ALA A 28 -9.35 -10.31 -28.03
N GLU A 29 -10.18 -11.35 -28.03
CA GLU A 29 -10.44 -12.17 -26.85
C GLU A 29 -9.11 -12.74 -26.38
N ILE A 30 -8.49 -12.08 -25.41
CA ILE A 30 -7.42 -12.64 -24.60
C ILE A 30 -8.06 -12.91 -23.26
N SER A 31 -8.22 -14.19 -22.93
CA SER A 31 -8.59 -14.65 -21.60
C SER A 31 -7.65 -13.99 -20.59
N LYS A 32 -8.12 -12.91 -19.95
CA LYS A 32 -7.43 -12.27 -18.83
C LYS A 32 -7.63 -13.15 -17.62
N THR A 33 -6.83 -14.20 -17.50
CA THR A 33 -6.31 -14.50 -16.17
C THR A 33 -5.39 -13.32 -15.86
N ALA A 34 -5.92 -12.31 -15.17
CA ALA A 34 -5.12 -11.21 -14.66
C ALA A 34 -4.10 -11.82 -13.69
N SER A 35 -2.93 -12.16 -14.20
CA SER A 35 -1.79 -12.52 -13.36
C SER A 35 -1.37 -11.23 -12.69
N THR A 36 -1.88 -10.98 -11.49
CA THR A 36 -1.40 -9.91 -10.63
C THR A 36 0.05 -10.26 -10.28
N GLU A 37 1.00 -9.66 -10.97
CA GLU A 37 2.41 -9.87 -10.65
C GLU A 37 2.70 -9.29 -9.26
N ILE A 38 3.25 -10.13 -8.39
CA ILE A 38 3.74 -9.72 -7.08
C ILE A 38 5.12 -9.09 -7.30
N SER A 39 5.27 -7.83 -6.90
CA SER A 39 6.54 -7.10 -6.97
C SER A 39 6.90 -6.54 -5.59
N GLN A 40 8.19 -6.28 -5.36
CA GLN A 40 8.66 -5.60 -4.14
C GLN A 40 8.25 -6.29 -2.82
N VAL A 41 8.42 -7.61 -2.74
CA VAL A 41 8.26 -8.35 -1.48
C VAL A 41 9.40 -8.01 -0.53
N GLN A 42 9.08 -7.54 0.67
CA GLN A 42 10.06 -7.28 1.72
C GLN A 42 10.38 -8.55 2.51
N GLU A 43 11.51 -8.58 3.18
CA GLU A 43 11.84 -9.67 4.11
C GLU A 43 10.81 -9.73 5.25
N PRO A 44 10.39 -10.93 5.70
CA PRO A 44 9.41 -11.06 6.78
C PRO A 44 9.93 -10.49 8.12
N LEU A 45 9.13 -9.64 8.75
CA LEU A 45 9.34 -9.16 10.11
C LEU A 45 8.71 -10.13 11.10
N LYS A 46 9.51 -10.67 12.01
CA LYS A 46 9.02 -11.52 13.11
C LYS A 46 8.84 -10.67 14.35
N LEU A 47 7.60 -10.53 14.78
CA LEU A 47 7.20 -9.70 15.92
C LEU A 47 6.63 -10.57 17.04
N LYS A 48 6.67 -10.04 18.26
CA LYS A 48 6.08 -10.68 19.43
C LYS A 48 5.17 -9.71 20.17
N ASN A 49 4.09 -10.24 20.72
CA ASN A 49 3.28 -9.49 21.68
C ASN A 49 3.74 -9.74 23.12
N SER A 50 3.10 -9.07 24.08
CA SER A 50 3.39 -9.19 25.51
C SER A 50 3.15 -10.59 26.10
N LYS A 51 2.41 -11.45 25.39
CA LYS A 51 2.16 -12.85 25.77
C LYS A 51 3.18 -13.82 25.16
N GLY A 52 4.12 -13.32 24.36
CA GLY A 52 5.11 -14.13 23.65
C GLY A 52 4.56 -14.81 22.39
N GLU A 53 3.35 -14.48 21.95
CA GLU A 53 2.79 -14.96 20.68
C GLU A 53 3.54 -14.31 19.51
N GLU A 54 3.87 -15.11 18.51
CA GLU A 54 4.64 -14.68 17.33
C GLU A 54 3.73 -14.34 16.15
N LEU A 55 4.12 -13.29 15.42
CA LEU A 55 3.49 -12.86 14.17
C LEU A 55 4.58 -12.59 13.13
N SER A 56 4.48 -13.22 11.96
CA SER A 56 5.28 -12.87 10.80
C SER A 56 4.51 -11.89 9.93
N VAL A 57 5.14 -10.78 9.53
CA VAL A 57 4.55 -9.71 8.72
C VAL A 57 5.42 -9.47 7.49
N THR A 58 4.85 -9.59 6.31
CA THR A 58 5.55 -9.41 5.02
C THR A 58 4.82 -8.38 4.19
N TYR A 59 5.46 -7.23 3.94
CA TYR A 59 4.92 -6.19 3.06
C TYR A 59 5.23 -6.50 1.60
N LEU A 60 4.27 -6.24 0.71
CA LEU A 60 4.39 -6.51 -0.72
C LEU A 60 3.55 -5.53 -1.54
N ALA A 61 3.93 -5.35 -2.79
CA ALA A 61 3.07 -4.78 -3.82
C ALA A 61 2.57 -5.91 -4.74
N GLU A 62 1.29 -5.87 -5.10
CA GLU A 62 0.72 -6.80 -6.07
C GLU A 62 -0.06 -6.01 -7.11
N GLY A 63 0.53 -5.87 -8.30
CA GLY A 63 0.13 -4.84 -9.26
C GLY A 63 0.17 -3.44 -8.61
N ASP A 64 -0.97 -2.74 -8.66
CA ASP A 64 -1.13 -1.39 -8.10
C ASP A 64 -1.56 -1.39 -6.62
N VAL A 65 -1.69 -2.58 -5.99
CA VAL A 65 -2.21 -2.71 -4.63
C VAL A 65 -1.08 -2.99 -3.64
N VAL A 66 -0.96 -2.14 -2.63
CA VAL A 66 -0.09 -2.41 -1.47
C VAL A 66 -0.81 -3.37 -0.52
N GLY A 67 -0.12 -4.43 -0.11
CA GLY A 67 -0.65 -5.45 0.78
C GLY A 67 0.32 -5.85 1.87
N VAL A 68 -0.20 -6.63 2.80
CA VAL A 68 0.58 -7.29 3.84
C VAL A 68 0.12 -8.73 3.96
N LYS A 69 1.07 -9.65 4.09
CA LYS A 69 0.82 -11.01 4.53
C LYS A 69 1.13 -11.10 6.00
N ILE A 70 0.19 -11.64 6.77
CA ILE A 70 0.39 -11.95 8.19
C ILE A 70 0.31 -13.45 8.41
N GLN A 71 1.10 -13.97 9.34
CA GLN A 71 1.05 -15.37 9.73
C GLN A 71 1.33 -15.52 11.22
N LYS A 72 0.34 -16.01 11.97
CA LYS A 72 0.49 -16.39 13.38
C LYS A 72 0.98 -17.83 13.47
N THR A 73 1.69 -18.17 14.54
CA THR A 73 2.18 -19.53 14.76
C THR A 73 1.03 -20.55 14.77
N GLY A 74 1.11 -21.56 13.91
CA GLY A 74 0.09 -22.60 13.79
C GLY A 74 -1.13 -22.23 12.94
N GLU A 75 -1.20 -20.99 12.44
CA GLU A 75 -2.26 -20.53 11.54
C GLU A 75 -1.74 -20.38 10.09
N GLY A 76 -2.68 -20.44 9.13
CA GLY A 76 -2.39 -20.18 7.73
C GLY A 76 -2.07 -18.71 7.47
N GLU A 77 -1.30 -18.45 6.40
CA GLU A 77 -1.06 -17.07 5.94
C GLU A 77 -2.39 -16.38 5.61
N GLN A 78 -2.50 -15.10 5.98
CA GLN A 78 -3.60 -14.23 5.62
C GLN A 78 -3.07 -13.04 4.84
N LYS A 79 -3.64 -12.78 3.67
CA LYS A 79 -3.35 -11.59 2.88
C LYS A 79 -4.35 -10.49 3.23
N LEU A 80 -3.84 -9.30 3.51
CA LEU A 80 -4.59 -8.09 3.82
C LEU A 80 -4.23 -7.03 2.78
N SER A 81 -5.21 -6.24 2.37
CA SER A 81 -5.02 -5.14 1.43
C SER A 81 -5.09 -3.81 2.16
N ALA A 82 -4.29 -2.83 1.72
CA ALA A 82 -4.40 -1.47 2.22
C ALA A 82 -5.83 -0.93 2.01
N LYS A 83 -6.39 -0.28 3.04
CA LYS A 83 -7.73 0.32 2.99
C LYS A 83 -7.70 1.82 3.19
N THR A 84 -6.95 2.28 4.19
CA THR A 84 -6.89 3.68 4.60
C THR A 84 -5.63 3.92 5.43
N THR A 85 -5.52 5.09 6.06
CA THR A 85 -4.48 5.43 7.03
C THR A 85 -5.10 5.75 8.40
N ASN A 86 -4.31 5.56 9.46
CA ASN A 86 -4.68 6.01 10.80
C ASN A 86 -4.39 7.50 11.02
N LEU A 87 -4.65 8.00 12.22
CA LEU A 87 -4.47 9.41 12.58
C LEU A 87 -3.02 9.90 12.45
N SER A 88 -2.05 8.99 12.52
CA SER A 88 -0.63 9.28 12.34
C SER A 88 -0.18 9.20 10.88
N GLY A 89 -1.10 8.93 9.95
CA GLY A 89 -0.81 8.73 8.52
C GLY A 89 -0.27 7.34 8.16
N ASN A 90 -0.20 6.41 9.12
CA ASN A 90 0.29 5.05 8.84
C ASN A 90 -0.79 4.20 8.17
N PRO A 91 -0.44 3.33 7.21
CA PRO A 91 -1.41 2.47 6.54
C PRO A 91 -2.13 1.49 7.49
N ILE A 92 -3.42 1.30 7.22
CA ILE A 92 -4.26 0.24 7.77
C ILE A 92 -4.58 -0.76 6.66
N PHE A 93 -4.33 -2.03 6.93
CA PHE A 93 -4.62 -3.14 6.04
C PHE A 93 -5.70 -4.02 6.65
N SER A 94 -6.60 -4.57 5.84
CA SER A 94 -7.60 -5.52 6.35
C SER A 94 -8.08 -6.53 5.32
N ASN A 95 -8.64 -7.61 5.84
CA ASN A 95 -9.51 -8.56 5.16
C ASN A 95 -10.76 -8.83 6.04
N GLU A 96 -11.49 -9.91 5.77
CA GLU A 96 -12.71 -10.26 6.52
C GLU A 96 -12.45 -10.68 7.97
N ASN A 97 -11.26 -11.20 8.27
CA ASN A 97 -10.93 -11.79 9.57
C ASN A 97 -10.06 -10.87 10.43
N TYR A 98 -9.24 -10.03 9.80
CA TYR A 98 -8.16 -9.32 10.47
C TYR A 98 -7.97 -7.89 9.95
N MET A 99 -7.52 -7.02 10.85
CA MET A 99 -7.05 -5.68 10.56
C MET A 99 -5.64 -5.48 11.15
N TRP A 100 -4.69 -5.10 10.31
CA TRP A 100 -3.33 -4.72 10.70
C TRP A 100 -3.15 -3.21 10.59
N GLU A 101 -2.94 -2.56 11.74
CA GLU A 101 -2.61 -1.14 11.81
C GLU A 101 -1.10 -0.98 12.00
N MET A 102 -0.44 -0.40 10.99
CA MET A 102 0.99 -0.18 11.03
C MET A 102 1.36 0.89 12.08
N THR A 103 2.43 0.63 12.83
CA THR A 103 3.06 1.61 13.72
C THR A 103 4.58 1.60 13.52
N HIS A 104 5.27 2.58 14.10
CA HIS A 104 6.75 2.63 14.11
C HIS A 104 7.39 2.38 12.73
N GLU A 105 6.87 3.04 11.68
CA GLU A 105 7.39 2.94 10.31
C GLU A 105 7.45 1.51 9.77
N GLY A 106 6.47 0.67 10.13
CA GLY A 106 6.38 -0.72 9.63
C GLY A 106 7.06 -1.75 10.52
N LYS A 107 7.80 -1.32 11.55
CA LYS A 107 8.53 -2.23 12.46
C LYS A 107 7.67 -2.83 13.57
N ALA A 108 6.47 -2.30 13.78
CA ALA A 108 5.52 -2.76 14.77
C ALA A 108 4.08 -2.54 14.29
N GLY A 109 3.10 -3.03 15.03
CA GLY A 109 1.70 -2.76 14.70
C GLY A 109 0.70 -3.42 15.63
N LYS A 110 -0.57 -3.09 15.40
CA LYS A 110 -1.70 -3.64 16.13
C LYS A 110 -2.49 -4.55 15.21
N LEU A 111 -2.63 -5.82 15.59
CA LEU A 111 -3.48 -6.79 14.91
C LEU A 111 -4.80 -6.89 15.67
N SER A 112 -5.92 -6.65 14.98
CA SER A 112 -7.27 -6.84 15.51
C SER A 112 -7.99 -7.94 14.75
N ASP A 113 -8.75 -8.80 15.43
CA ASP A 113 -9.62 -9.80 14.81
C ASP A 113 -11.03 -9.26 14.55
N LYS A 114 -11.84 -10.03 13.84
CA LYS A 114 -13.25 -9.72 13.53
C LYS A 114 -14.16 -9.56 14.76
N ASP A 115 -13.76 -10.10 15.91
CA ASP A 115 -14.51 -10.04 17.15
C ASP A 115 -14.10 -8.82 17.99
N GLY A 116 -13.14 -8.03 17.50
CA GLY A 116 -12.65 -6.80 18.12
C GLY A 116 -11.53 -7.02 19.14
N ASN A 117 -11.00 -8.23 19.28
CA ASN A 117 -9.83 -8.45 20.12
C ASN A 117 -8.59 -7.91 19.42
N ALA A 118 -7.75 -7.18 20.15
CA ALA A 118 -6.56 -6.57 19.60
C ALA A 118 -5.31 -6.91 20.42
N SER A 119 -4.19 -7.10 19.71
CA SER A 119 -2.87 -7.32 20.28
C SER A 119 -1.85 -6.43 19.59
N GLU A 120 -0.97 -5.81 20.37
CA GLU A 120 0.18 -5.07 19.86
C GLU A 120 1.38 -5.99 19.69
N TYR A 121 2.10 -5.83 18.58
CA TYR A 121 3.26 -6.63 18.19
C TYR A 121 4.44 -5.70 17.89
N GLN A 122 5.62 -6.06 18.41
CA GLN A 122 6.88 -5.33 18.26
C GLN A 122 8.09 -6.28 18.20
#